data_AF-A0A506Y8K7-F1
#
_entry.id   AF-A0A506Y8K7-F1
#
_cell.length_a   1.000
_cell.length_b   1.000
_cell.length_c   1.000
_cell.angle_alpha   90.00
_cell.angle_beta   90.00
_cell.angle_gamma   90.00
#
_symmetry.space_group_name_H-M   'P 1'
#
loop_
_entity.id
_entity.type
_entity.pdbx_description
1 polymer ?
#
loop_
_entity_poly.entity_id
_entity_poly.type
_entity_poly.pdbx_seq_one_letter_code
_entity_poly.pdbx_strand_id
1 'polypeptide(L)' 'MTTDFNRDEAIKQVAEGLAKRFPDRDAGELQRVATEEVDKLASQPVTDYVIVLGERAARKRLKGD' A
#
# COMPACT_ATOMS: atom_id res chain seq x y z
N MET A 1 -7.51 7.34 17.98
CA MET A 1 -8.22 7.94 16.83
C MET A 1 -7.72 7.22 15.59
N THR A 2 -8.53 6.32 15.06
CA THR A 2 -8.22 5.55 13.85
C THR A 2 -8.25 6.51 12.68
N THR A 3 -7.14 6.67 11.97
CA THR A 3 -7.14 7.29 10.64
C THR A 3 -8.13 6.50 9.80
N ASP A 4 -9.26 7.11 9.40
CA ASP A 4 -10.24 6.50 8.52
C ASP A 4 -9.52 6.01 7.26
N PHE A 5 -9.33 4.69 7.19
CA PHE A 5 -8.69 4.05 6.07
C PHE A 5 -9.62 4.15 4.87
N ASN A 6 -9.28 5.01 3.91
CA ASN A 6 -10.02 5.12 2.67
C ASN A 6 -9.50 4.07 1.67
N ARG A 7 -10.25 2.98 1.55
CA ARG A 7 -9.93 1.82 0.70
C ARG A 7 -9.74 2.21 -0.76
N ASP A 8 -10.65 3.00 -1.34
CA ASP A 8 -10.61 3.36 -2.75
C ASP A 8 -9.39 4.23 -3.10
N GLU A 9 -9.04 5.15 -2.22
CA GLU A 9 -7.83 5.96 -2.35
C GLU A 9 -6.56 5.11 -2.23
N ALA A 10 -6.54 4.10 -1.35
CA ALA A 10 -5.42 3.17 -1.23
C ALA A 10 -5.25 2.33 -2.50
N ILE A 11 -6.33 1.81 -3.08
CA ILE A 11 -6.29 1.03 -4.34
C ILE A 11 -5.73 1.89 -5.46
N LYS A 12 -6.22 3.13 -5.59
CA LYS A 12 -5.77 4.06 -6.63
C LYS A 12 -4.26 4.33 -6.53
N GLN A 13 -3.77 4.65 -5.33
CA GLN A 13 -2.34 4.93 -5.13
C GLN A 13 -1.46 3.70 -5.41
N VAL A 14 -1.92 2.50 -5.04
CA VAL A 14 -1.20 1.25 -5.33
C VAL A 14 -1.17 0.97 -6.83
N ALA A 15 -2.31 1.10 -7.52
CA ALA A 15 -2.40 0.90 -8.97
C ALA A 15 -1.51 1.90 -9.74
N GLU A 16 -1.49 3.17 -9.34
CA GLU A 16 -0.59 4.19 -9.93
C GLU A 16 0.88 3.86 -9.69
N GLY A 17 1.23 3.33 -8.51
CA GLY A 17 2.58 2.86 -8.21
C GLY A 17 2.99 1.65 -9.04
N LEU A 18 2.06 0.70 -9.25
CA LEU A 18 2.27 -0.46 -10.10
C LEU A 18 2.42 -0.07 -11.56
N ALA A 19 1.61 0.84 -12.09
CA ALA A 19 1.69 1.31 -13.47
C ALA A 19 3.04 1.95 -13.79
N LYS A 20 3.62 2.71 -12.84
CA LYS A 20 4.97 3.27 -12.99
C LYS A 20 6.07 2.23 -13.02
N ARG A 21 5.86 1.09 -12.35
CA ARG A 21 6.87 0.03 -12.17
C ARG A 21 6.73 -1.12 -13.17
N PHE A 22 5.53 -1.29 -13.74
CA PHE A 22 5.16 -2.31 -14.70
C PHE A 22 4.38 -1.67 -15.87
N PRO A 23 5.02 -0.81 -16.68
CA PRO A 23 4.34 -0.10 -17.77
C PRO A 23 3.85 -1.02 -18.90
N ASP A 24 4.43 -2.21 -19.04
CA ASP A 24 4.05 -3.22 -20.04
C ASP A 24 2.83 -4.08 -19.62
N ARG A 25 2.29 -3.89 -18.41
CA ARG A 25 1.15 -4.65 -17.90
C ARG A 25 -0.16 -3.91 -18.15
N ASP A 26 -1.22 -4.68 -18.40
CA ASP A 26 -2.56 -4.13 -18.61
C ASP A 26 -3.06 -3.39 -17.36
N ALA A 27 -3.62 -2.20 -17.56
CA ALA A 27 -4.13 -1.38 -16.47
C ALA A 27 -5.26 -2.07 -15.68
N GLY A 28 -6.08 -2.89 -16.34
CA GLY A 28 -7.12 -3.69 -15.70
C GLY A 28 -6.54 -4.80 -14.84
N GLU A 29 -5.47 -5.46 -15.28
CA GLU A 29 -4.71 -6.43 -14.47
C GLU A 29 -4.12 -5.76 -13.21
N LEU A 30 -3.48 -4.60 -13.38
CA LEU A 30 -2.88 -3.85 -12.26
C LEU A 30 -3.91 -3.38 -11.24
N GLN A 31 -5.06 -2.89 -11.71
CA GLN A 31 -6.17 -2.46 -10.85
C GLN A 31 -6.77 -3.63 -10.05
N ARG A 32 -6.91 -4.80 -10.68
CA ARG A 32 -7.40 -6.01 -10.01
C ARG A 32 -6.45 -6.46 -8.91
N VAL A 33 -5.15 -6.56 -9.22
CA VAL A 33 -4.12 -6.94 -8.25
C VAL A 33 -4.06 -5.94 -7.09
N ALA A 34 -4.12 -4.63 -7.38
CA ALA A 34 -4.17 -3.61 -6.34
C ALA A 34 -5.40 -3.76 -5.43
N THR A 35 -6.57 -4.06 -6.01
CA THR A 35 -7.81 -4.26 -5.26
C THR A 35 -7.72 -5.47 -4.33
N GLU A 36 -7.25 -6.62 -4.85
CA GLU A 36 -7.11 -7.86 -4.09
C GLU A 36 -6.15 -7.72 -2.92
N GLU A 37 -4.99 -7.09 -3.14
CA GLU A 37 -4.00 -6.90 -2.09
C GLU A 37 -4.49 -5.91 -1.03
N VAL A 38 -5.17 -4.83 -1.44
CA VAL A 38 -5.77 -3.88 -0.48
C VAL A 38 -6.88 -4.52 0.34
N ASP A 39 -7.71 -5.38 -0.24
CA ASP A 39 -8.76 -6.10 0.49
C ASP A 39 -8.21 -7.08 1.53
N LYS A 40 -7.15 -7.82 1.18
CA LYS A 40 -6.46 -8.71 2.12
C LYS A 40 -5.92 -7.93 3.31
N LEU A 41 -5.35 -6.75 3.06
CA LEU A 41 -4.78 -5.89 4.10
C LEU A 41 -5.86 -5.18 4.93
N ALA A 42 -6.97 -4.78 4.31
CA ALA A 42 -8.12 -4.20 5.02
C ALA A 42 -8.79 -5.21 5.97
N SER A 43 -8.68 -6.51 5.65
CA SER A 43 -9.18 -7.61 6.48
C SER A 43 -8.26 -7.91 7.67
N GLN A 44 -7.04 -7.37 7.68
CA GLN A 44 -6.11 -7.49 8.80
C GLN A 44 -6.20 -6.22 9.68
N PRO A 45 -5.97 -6.32 11.01
CA PRO A 45 -5.86 -5.14 11.84
C PRO A 45 -4.71 -4.28 11.31
N VAL A 46 -5.07 -3.21 10.61
CA VAL A 46 -4.17 -2.25 9.93
C VAL A 46 -3.02 -1.76 10.83
N THR A 47 -3.19 -1.88 12.15
CA THR A 47 -2.20 -1.64 13.20
C THR A 47 -0.88 -2.41 12.98
N ASP A 48 -0.92 -3.68 12.58
CA ASP A 48 0.31 -4.47 12.36
C ASP A 48 1.14 -3.92 11.19
N TYR A 49 0.47 -3.45 10.14
CA TYR A 49 1.13 -2.84 8.98
C TYR A 49 1.70 -1.46 9.30
N VAL A 50 1.00 -0.65 10.10
CA VAL A 50 1.51 0.65 10.57
C VAL A 50 2.75 0.46 11.45
N ILE A 51 2.81 -0.59 12.28
CA ILE A 51 3.99 -0.93 13.07
C ILE A 51 5.16 -1.28 12.15
N VAL A 52 4.96 -2.17 11.16
CA VAL A 52 6.04 -2.61 10.25
C VAL A 52 6.52 -1.46 9.37
N LEU A 53 5.61 -0.67 8.78
CA LEU A 53 5.95 0.48 7.95
C LEU A 53 6.59 1.60 8.78
N GLY A 54 6.08 1.85 9.98
CA GLY A 54 6.62 2.81 10.95
C GLY A 54 8.03 2.43 11.40
N GLU A 55 8.26 1.16 11.73
CA GLU A 55 9.57 0.65 12.12
C GLU A 55 10.56 0.69 10.94
N ARG A 56 10.10 0.39 9.71
CA ARG A 56 10.94 0.55 8.50
C ARG A 56 11.32 2.01 8.24
N ALA A 57 10.36 2.94 8.35
CA ALA A 57 10.62 4.37 8.19
C ALA A 57 11.51 4.92 9.31
N ALA A 58 11.28 4.50 10.56
CA ALA A 58 12.10 4.86 11.72
C ALA A 58 13.53 4.34 11.56
N ARG A 59 13.71 3.07 11.17
CA ARG A 59 15.04 2.51 10.84
C ARG A 59 15.72 3.29 9.73
N LYS A 60 15.00 3.65 8.66
CA LYS A 60 15.56 4.45 7.55
C LYS A 60 16.02 5.84 8.03
N ARG A 61 15.25 6.49 8.90
CA ARG A 61 15.63 7.79 9.49
C ARG A 61 16.79 7.68 10.48
N LEU A 62 16.82 6.63 11.29
CA LEU A 62 17.88 6.39 12.28
C LEU A 62 19.19 5.94 11.64
N LYS A 63 19.14 5.27 10.49
CA LYS A 63 20.35 4.92 9.72
C LYS A 63 21.02 6.12 9.05
N GLY A 64 20.32 7.26 8.94
CA GLY A 64 20.86 8.53 8.45
C GLY A 64 21.59 8.40 7.11
N ASP A 65 20.83 8.51 6.00
CA ASP A 65 21.31 8.51 4.61
C ASP A 65 22.17 7.28 4.20
#